data_AF-A0A973NVX9-F1
#
_entry.id   AF-A0A973NVX9-F1
#
_cell.length_a   1.000
_cell.length_b   1.000
_cell.length_c   1.000
_cell.angle_alpha   90.00
_cell.angle_beta   90.00
_cell.angle_gamma   90.00
#
_symmetry.space_group_name_H-M   'P 1'
#
loop_
_entity.id
_entity.type
_entity.pdbx_description
1 polymer ?
#
loop_
_entity_poly.entity_id
_entity_poly.type
_entity_poly.pdbx_seq_one_letter_code
_entity_poly.pdbx_strand_id
1 'polypeptide(L)'
;NGNGGRTYFFQNEMPYDPPNQAAWMNGSTQGYAAYKVADSVTSHQAYGLGSYCYFNVNPGVVAAHAIEAPNNAGVRFTSMVTVSLGGTGTISHIINNTAGPSNSSTNVATLTSYP
;
A
#
# COMPACT_ATOMS: atom_id res chain seq x y z
N ASN A 1 8.88 -7.56 -11.26
CA ASN A 1 10.04 -8.49 -11.39
C ASN A 1 11.11 -8.03 -12.37
N GLY A 2 10.82 -7.20 -13.38
CA GLY A 2 11.86 -6.65 -14.28
C GLY A 2 12.46 -5.31 -13.81
N ASN A 3 13.63 -4.97 -14.36
CA ASN A 3 14.29 -3.66 -14.19
C ASN A 3 13.79 -2.64 -15.21
N GLY A 4 13.95 -1.34 -14.90
CA GLY A 4 13.60 -0.23 -15.79
C GLY A 4 12.10 0.05 -15.89
N GLY A 5 11.27 -0.60 -15.06
CA GLY A 5 9.82 -0.41 -15.07
C GLY A 5 9.43 1.01 -14.69
N ARG A 6 8.42 1.55 -15.36
CA ARG A 6 7.87 2.88 -15.07
C ARG A 6 6.35 2.85 -15.06
N THR A 7 5.75 3.38 -13.99
CA THR A 7 4.30 3.51 -13.85
C THR A 7 3.95 4.98 -13.71
N TYR A 8 3.03 5.44 -14.55
CA TYR A 8 2.48 6.78 -14.50
C TYR A 8 0.99 6.63 -14.24
N PHE A 9 0.57 7.01 -13.05
CA PHE A 9 -0.76 6.76 -12.49
C PHE A 9 -1.03 5.29 -12.15
N PHE A 10 -1.50 5.06 -10.92
CA PHE A 10 -2.01 3.78 -10.46
C PHE A 10 -3.15 4.02 -9.46
N GLN A 11 -4.20 3.22 -9.59
CA GLN A 11 -5.37 3.22 -8.71
C GLN A 11 -5.67 1.77 -8.31
N ASN A 12 -5.93 1.53 -7.04
CA ASN A 12 -6.33 0.22 -6.53
C ASN A 12 -7.28 0.35 -5.33
N GLU A 13 -8.27 -0.53 -5.23
CA GLU A 13 -8.96 -0.80 -3.97
C GLU A 13 -8.66 -2.23 -3.48
N MET A 14 -8.42 -2.36 -2.18
CA MET A 14 -8.22 -3.65 -1.51
C MET A 14 -9.57 -4.41 -1.39
N PRO A 15 -9.58 -5.75 -1.27
CA PRO A 15 -10.84 -6.49 -1.10
C PRO A 15 -11.59 -6.02 0.13
N TYR A 16 -12.92 -5.94 0.04
CA TYR A 16 -13.76 -5.38 1.12
C TYR A 16 -14.19 -6.44 2.15
N ASP A 17 -14.19 -7.68 1.70
CA ASP A 17 -14.75 -8.85 2.37
C ASP A 17 -13.78 -9.82 3.05
N PRO A 18 -12.49 -9.49 3.37
CA PRO A 18 -11.71 -10.32 4.27
C PRO A 18 -12.46 -10.60 5.57
N PRO A 19 -12.76 -11.86 5.91
CA PRO A 19 -13.64 -12.18 7.04
C PRO A 19 -12.94 -11.97 8.39
N ASN A 20 -11.61 -12.07 8.43
CA ASN A 20 -10.78 -11.85 9.60
C ASN A 20 -9.32 -11.67 9.16
N GLN A 21 -8.47 -11.24 10.09
CA GLN A 21 -7.06 -11.00 9.77
C GLN A 21 -6.33 -12.27 9.31
N ALA A 22 -6.63 -13.45 9.87
CA ALA A 22 -5.94 -14.69 9.52
C ALA A 22 -6.19 -15.13 8.07
N ALA A 23 -7.36 -14.80 7.51
CA ALA A 23 -7.68 -15.01 6.09
C ALA A 23 -6.98 -13.98 5.16
N TRP A 24 -6.42 -12.92 5.72
CA TRP A 24 -5.75 -11.83 5.01
C TRP A 24 -4.33 -11.62 5.55
N MET A 25 -3.49 -12.63 5.38
CA MET A 25 -2.08 -12.61 5.73
C MET A 25 -1.23 -13.03 4.54
N ASN A 26 -0.18 -12.26 4.23
CA ASN A 26 0.90 -12.69 3.34
C ASN A 26 2.08 -13.18 4.19
N GLY A 27 2.07 -14.46 4.57
CA GLY A 27 3.02 -15.00 5.54
C GLY A 27 2.85 -14.31 6.90
N SER A 28 3.89 -13.63 7.39
CA SER A 28 3.84 -12.85 8.64
C SER A 28 3.30 -11.42 8.45
N THR A 29 3.10 -10.97 7.22
CA THR A 29 2.62 -9.61 6.91
C THR A 29 1.10 -9.56 6.90
N GLN A 30 0.52 -8.54 7.52
CA GLN A 30 -0.92 -8.30 7.46
C GLN A 30 -1.33 -7.84 6.06
N GLY A 31 -2.09 -8.66 5.35
CA GLY A 31 -2.54 -8.38 4.00
C GLY A 31 -1.47 -8.46 2.92
N TYR A 32 -1.85 -8.04 1.72
CA TYR A 32 -1.02 -8.03 0.51
C TYR A 32 -0.91 -6.62 -0.04
N ALA A 33 0.28 -6.24 -0.49
CA ALA A 33 0.49 -4.95 -1.15
C ALA A 33 -0.31 -4.89 -2.46
N ALA A 34 -0.98 -3.76 -2.68
CA ALA A 34 -1.61 -3.42 -3.95
C ALA A 34 -0.59 -3.30 -5.09
N TYR A 35 0.62 -2.84 -4.76
CA TYR A 35 1.72 -2.66 -5.70
C TYR A 35 3.03 -3.19 -5.11
N LYS A 36 3.53 -4.33 -5.61
CA LYS A 36 4.82 -4.90 -5.19
C LYS A 36 5.88 -4.79 -6.29
N VAL A 37 6.99 -4.15 -5.96
CA VAL A 37 8.26 -4.28 -6.69
C VAL A 37 9.07 -5.36 -5.97
N ALA A 38 9.48 -6.41 -6.70
CA ALA A 38 10.24 -7.51 -6.12
C ALA A 38 11.62 -7.04 -5.63
N ASP A 39 12.10 -7.65 -4.56
CA ASP A 39 13.30 -7.24 -3.83
C ASP A 39 14.57 -7.29 -4.69
N SER A 40 14.59 -8.13 -5.73
CA SER A 40 15.69 -8.24 -6.68
C SER A 40 15.75 -7.12 -7.73
N VAL A 41 14.74 -6.24 -7.81
CA VAL A 41 14.69 -5.15 -8.77
C VAL A 41 15.61 -4.01 -8.33
N THR A 42 16.47 -3.56 -9.24
CA THR A 42 17.44 -2.48 -8.99
C THR A 42 17.05 -1.17 -9.64
N SER A 43 16.06 -1.16 -10.55
CA SER A 43 15.53 0.07 -11.12
C SER A 43 14.02 0.03 -11.38
N HIS A 44 13.31 1.00 -10.83
CA HIS A 44 11.87 1.19 -11.03
C HIS A 44 11.49 2.64 -10.70
N GLN A 45 10.51 3.21 -11.41
CA GLN A 45 9.98 4.52 -11.08
C GLN A 45 8.46 4.52 -11.12
N ALA A 46 7.81 5.14 -10.15
CA ALA A 46 6.36 5.21 -10.13
C ALA A 46 5.86 6.59 -9.69
N TYR A 47 4.85 7.12 -10.38
CA TYR A 47 4.36 8.48 -10.21
C TYR A 47 2.83 8.48 -10.04
N GLY A 48 2.32 9.05 -8.95
CA GLY A 48 0.87 9.17 -8.71
C GLY A 48 0.21 7.83 -8.40
N LEU A 49 0.43 7.28 -7.21
CA LEU A 49 -0.12 5.98 -6.81
C LEU A 49 -1.16 6.18 -5.71
N GLY A 50 -2.37 5.66 -5.93
CA GLY A 50 -3.46 5.64 -4.94
C GLY A 50 -3.91 4.23 -4.61
N SER A 51 -4.01 3.92 -3.32
CA SER A 51 -4.62 2.67 -2.85
C SER A 51 -5.61 2.93 -1.71
N TYR A 52 -6.79 2.31 -1.80
CA TYR A 52 -7.90 2.54 -0.87
C TYR A 52 -8.30 1.23 -0.19
N CYS A 53 -8.75 1.30 1.07
CA CYS A 53 -9.41 0.18 1.75
C CYS A 53 -10.83 0.54 2.17
N TYR A 54 -11.69 -0.48 2.16
CA TYR A 54 -13.05 -0.43 2.70
C TYR A 54 -13.41 -1.81 3.28
N PHE A 55 -12.71 -2.23 4.34
CA PHE A 55 -12.91 -3.55 4.96
C PHE A 55 -14.24 -3.61 5.73
N ASN A 56 -15.38 -3.52 5.03
CA ASN A 56 -16.70 -3.35 5.62
C ASN A 56 -17.22 -4.62 6.30
N VAL A 57 -16.83 -5.80 5.82
CA VAL A 57 -17.20 -7.07 6.45
C VAL A 57 -16.53 -7.20 7.81
N ASN A 58 -15.28 -6.77 7.93
CA ASN A 58 -14.56 -6.73 9.20
C ASN A 58 -13.59 -5.53 9.26
N PRO A 59 -14.03 -4.38 9.83
CA PRO A 59 -13.19 -3.18 9.91
C PRO A 59 -11.96 -3.32 10.80
N GLY A 60 -11.86 -4.41 11.57
CA GLY A 60 -10.68 -4.76 12.36
C GLY A 60 -9.54 -5.37 11.54
N VAL A 61 -9.77 -5.71 10.27
CA VAL A 61 -8.70 -6.15 9.35
C VAL A 61 -7.77 -4.99 9.03
N VAL A 62 -6.48 -5.29 8.99
CA VAL A 62 -5.41 -4.33 8.69
C VAL A 62 -4.64 -4.82 7.46
N ALA A 63 -4.31 -3.87 6.58
CA ALA A 63 -3.24 -4.02 5.60
C ALA A 63 -1.98 -3.31 6.12
N ALA A 64 -0.86 -4.03 6.19
CA ALA A 64 0.39 -3.49 6.69
C ALA A 64 0.86 -2.30 5.83
N HIS A 65 0.81 -2.47 4.51
CA HIS A 65 1.17 -1.42 3.55
C HIS A 65 0.43 -1.58 2.23
N ALA A 66 0.21 -0.46 1.54
CA ALA A 66 -0.34 -0.49 0.19
C ALA A 66 0.74 -0.81 -0.88
N ILE A 67 1.96 -0.33 -0.67
CA ILE A 67 3.07 -0.49 -1.62
C ILE A 67 4.22 -1.22 -0.94
N GLU A 68 4.83 -2.17 -1.63
CA GLU A 68 6.01 -2.90 -1.16
C GLU A 68 7.13 -2.80 -2.19
N ALA A 69 8.32 -2.38 -1.78
CA ALA A 69 9.44 -2.20 -2.71
C ALA A 69 10.81 -2.29 -2.03
N PRO A 70 11.88 -2.69 -2.73
CA PRO A 70 13.22 -2.58 -2.21
C PRO A 70 13.59 -1.10 -1.98
N ASN A 71 14.28 -0.83 -0.88
CA ASN A 71 14.79 0.50 -0.53
C ASN A 71 16.19 0.69 -1.12
N ASN A 72 16.27 1.26 -2.33
CA ASN A 72 17.54 1.62 -2.96
C ASN A 72 17.38 2.85 -3.86
N ALA A 73 18.51 3.45 -4.26
CA ALA A 73 18.51 4.71 -5.01
C ALA A 73 17.90 4.60 -6.44
N GLY A 74 17.76 3.39 -7.00
CA GLY A 74 17.21 3.15 -8.33
C GLY A 74 15.71 2.86 -8.36
N VAL A 75 15.10 2.61 -7.21
CA VAL A 75 13.67 2.30 -7.07
C VAL A 75 12.98 3.47 -6.37
N ARG A 76 12.31 4.33 -7.15
CA ARG A 76 11.79 5.63 -6.68
C ARG A 76 10.29 5.76 -6.90
N PHE A 77 9.61 6.39 -5.96
CA PHE A 77 8.19 6.69 -5.99
C PHE A 77 7.96 8.17 -5.72
N THR A 78 7.03 8.76 -6.45
CA THR A 78 6.64 10.16 -6.32
C THR A 78 5.12 10.26 -6.24
N SER A 79 4.63 11.02 -5.26
CA SER A 79 3.21 11.28 -5.02
C SER A 79 2.39 10.00 -4.80
N MET A 80 2.40 9.50 -3.57
CA MET A 80 1.60 8.35 -3.14
C MET A 80 0.51 8.81 -2.17
N VAL A 81 -0.63 8.13 -2.20
CA VAL A 81 -1.75 8.32 -1.28
C VAL A 81 -2.34 6.98 -0.89
N THR A 82 -2.67 6.84 0.39
CA THR A 82 -3.57 5.79 0.87
C THR A 82 -4.81 6.40 1.48
N VAL A 83 -5.93 5.67 1.40
CA VAL A 83 -7.20 6.15 1.95
C VAL A 83 -7.98 4.99 2.60
N SER A 84 -8.51 5.24 3.79
CA SER A 84 -9.56 4.42 4.39
C SER A 84 -10.90 5.05 4.06
N LEU A 85 -11.68 4.40 3.18
CA LEU A 85 -12.94 4.93 2.67
C LEU A 85 -13.95 5.01 3.81
N GLY A 86 -14.40 6.23 4.14
CA GLY A 86 -15.27 6.48 5.29
C GLY A 86 -14.67 6.03 6.63
N GLY A 87 -13.36 5.86 6.73
CA GLY A 87 -12.69 5.35 7.94
C GLY A 87 -12.90 3.86 8.21
N THR A 88 -13.33 3.09 7.21
CA THR A 88 -13.64 1.66 7.36
C THR A 88 -12.44 0.79 6.96
N GLY A 89 -11.78 0.21 7.96
CA GLY A 89 -10.55 -0.57 7.78
C GLY A 89 -9.28 0.28 7.90
N THR A 90 -8.12 -0.37 7.95
CA THR A 90 -6.83 0.30 8.16
C THR A 90 -5.80 -0.10 7.11
N ILE A 91 -5.11 0.89 6.56
CA ILE A 91 -3.80 0.71 5.90
C ILE A 91 -2.76 1.36 6.82
N SER A 92 -1.89 0.55 7.43
CA SER A 92 -0.93 1.05 8.43
C SER A 92 0.12 1.97 7.81
N HIS A 93 0.61 1.62 6.63
CA HIS A 93 1.64 2.37 5.92
C HIS A 93 1.36 2.58 4.44
N ILE A 94 1.86 3.69 3.88
CA ILE A 94 1.74 3.94 2.45
C ILE A 94 2.65 2.97 1.68
N ILE A 95 3.91 2.90 2.08
CA ILE A 95 4.94 2.08 1.45
C ILE A 95 5.84 1.45 2.51
N ASN A 96 6.05 0.14 2.45
CA ASN A 96 6.83 -0.62 3.44
C ASN A 96 6.42 -0.24 4.88
N ASN A 97 7.31 0.39 5.64
CA ASN A 97 7.05 0.84 7.02
C ASN A 97 6.99 2.38 7.14
N THR A 98 6.63 3.09 6.07
CA THR A 98 6.76 4.55 5.96
C THR A 98 5.43 5.24 5.69
N ALA A 99 5.21 6.34 6.43
CA ALA A 99 3.99 7.15 6.42
C ALA A 99 2.72 6.35 6.78
N GLY A 100 1.55 6.99 6.72
CA GLY A 100 0.30 6.43 7.25
C GLY A 100 0.09 6.75 8.74
N PRO A 101 -0.93 6.16 9.39
CA PRO A 101 -1.91 5.26 8.80
C PRO A 101 -3.05 6.00 8.08
N SER A 102 -3.73 5.26 7.20
CA SER A 102 -5.07 5.60 6.74
C SER A 102 -6.09 4.73 7.48
N ASN A 103 -6.90 5.32 8.35
CA ASN A 103 -7.88 4.63 9.20
C ASN A 103 -9.05 5.56 9.58
N SER A 104 -9.80 5.22 10.63
CA SER A 104 -10.94 6.01 11.11
C SER A 104 -10.57 7.40 11.68
N SER A 105 -9.34 7.59 12.16
CA SER A 105 -8.88 8.88 12.70
C SER A 105 -8.27 9.77 11.61
N THR A 106 -7.50 9.19 10.71
CA THR A 106 -6.91 9.86 9.55
C THR A 106 -7.32 9.11 8.30
N ASN A 107 -8.40 9.54 7.65
CA ASN A 107 -8.90 8.80 6.47
C ASN A 107 -7.93 8.83 5.30
N VAL A 108 -7.13 9.90 5.14
CA VAL A 108 -6.20 10.07 4.03
C VAL A 108 -4.79 10.24 4.57
N ALA A 109 -3.82 9.54 3.98
CA ALA A 109 -2.40 9.76 4.22
C ALA A 109 -1.68 9.94 2.87
N THR A 110 -0.71 10.86 2.82
CA THR A 110 0.07 11.15 1.61
C THR A 110 1.56 11.06 1.87
N LEU A 111 2.33 10.72 0.84
CA LEU A 111 3.78 10.74 0.85
C LEU A 111 4.31 11.22 -0.51
N THR A 112 5.03 12.33 -0.51
CA THR A 112 5.50 12.98 -1.75
C THR A 112 6.60 12.20 -2.45
N SER A 113 7.50 11.55 -1.71
CA SER A 113 8.65 10.84 -2.27
C SER A 113 9.05 9.62 -1.44
N TYR A 114 9.59 8.59 -2.09
CA TYR A 114 10.24 7.43 -1.47
C TYR A 114 11.26 6.78 -2.42
N PRO A 115 12.33 6.13 -1.91
CA PRO A 115 12.88 6.38 -0.59
C PRO A 115 13.40 7.82 -0.48
#